data_AF-A0A847G8M4-F1
#
_entry.id   AF-A0A847G8M4-F1
#
_cell.length_a   1.000
_cell.length_b   1.000
_cell.length_c   1.000
_cell.angle_alpha   90.00
_cell.angle_beta   90.00
_cell.angle_gamma   90.00
#
_symmetry.space_group_name_H-M   'P 1'
#
loop_
_entity.id
_entity.type
_entity.pdbx_description
1 polymer ?
#
loop_
_entity_poly.entity_id
_entity_poly.type
_entity_poly.pdbx_seq_one_letter_code
_entity_poly.pdbx_strand_id
1 'polypeptide(L)'
;KATVLIETILASFQMEEILYELRRHSAGLNCGRWDYIFSYIKKLGRHPRFLLPERGQVTMTVPFMRAYSLSCIRACHRRGAHAMGGMAAQIPIKNDEAANAAALEKVRKDKEREARDGHDGTWVAHPGLVSIAMEEFDQVLGDRPNQMEKIPDVHCTAADLIEPPQGTISEAGLRQNISVGIQYIEAWLGGTGCVPLYNLMEDAATAEISRTQVWQWVHHPDAKLEDGRRITLELVRAFSREEMDKLAGELGAARFEGGNFADAVEMFDTLVAADEPAEFLTLDAYERLN
;
A
#
# COMPACT_ATOMS: atom_id res chain seq x y z
N LYS A 1 9.77 -3.38 -24.35
CA LYS A 1 9.97 -2.24 -23.42
C LYS A 1 9.45 -2.65 -22.06
N ALA A 2 9.96 -2.09 -20.96
CA ALA A 2 9.57 -2.43 -19.58
C ALA A 2 9.53 -1.19 -18.70
N THR A 3 8.48 -1.05 -17.89
CA THR A 3 8.36 -0.03 -16.83
C THR A 3 8.59 -0.74 -15.50
N VAL A 4 9.52 -0.25 -14.67
CA VAL A 4 9.89 -0.91 -13.41
C VAL A 4 9.18 -0.25 -12.25
N LEU A 5 8.49 -1.03 -11.41
CA LEU A 5 7.93 -0.52 -10.17
C LEU A 5 9.06 -0.35 -9.15
N ILE A 6 9.26 0.86 -8.64
CA ILE A 6 10.19 1.12 -7.54
C ILE A 6 9.42 0.94 -6.24
N GLU A 7 8.97 -0.27 -5.98
CA GLU A 7 8.09 -0.61 -4.86
C GLU A 7 8.80 -1.37 -3.74
N THR A 8 10.14 -1.33 -3.74
CA THR A 8 10.95 -1.81 -2.62
C THR A 8 11.81 -0.67 -2.08
N ILE A 9 12.00 -0.62 -0.76
CA ILE A 9 12.76 0.45 -0.12
C ILE A 9 14.20 0.53 -0.64
N LEU A 10 14.83 -0.61 -0.94
CA LEU A 10 16.19 -0.67 -1.46
C LEU A 10 16.30 -0.15 -2.91
N ALA A 11 15.28 -0.40 -3.75
CA ALA A 11 15.27 0.10 -5.12
C ALA A 11 15.22 1.63 -5.18
N SER A 12 14.71 2.31 -4.15
CA SER A 12 14.71 3.78 -4.09
C SER A 12 16.12 4.39 -4.08
N PHE A 13 17.12 3.62 -3.63
CA PHE A 13 18.52 4.04 -3.61
C PHE A 13 19.28 3.74 -4.91
N GLN A 14 18.64 3.04 -5.85
CA GLN A 14 19.28 2.52 -7.07
C GLN A 14 18.50 2.86 -8.34
N MET A 15 17.62 3.87 -8.29
CA MET A 15 16.74 4.20 -9.42
C MET A 15 17.53 4.54 -10.70
N GLU A 16 18.64 5.28 -10.57
CA GLU A 16 19.46 5.64 -11.73
C GLU A 16 20.23 4.43 -12.30
N GLU A 17 20.73 3.54 -11.44
CA GLU A 17 21.39 2.29 -11.81
C GLU A 17 20.43 1.32 -12.48
N ILE A 18 19.21 1.16 -11.94
CA ILE A 18 18.14 0.35 -12.55
C ILE A 18 17.83 0.85 -13.96
N LEU A 19 17.66 2.17 -14.13
CA LEU A 19 17.45 2.78 -15.44
C LEU A 19 18.64 2.55 -16.38
N TYR A 20 19.87 2.64 -15.87
CA TYR A 20 21.09 2.42 -16.65
C TYR A 20 21.21 0.96 -17.13
N GLU A 21 21.03 -0.01 -16.24
CA GLU A 21 21.12 -1.44 -16.60
C GLU A 21 20.03 -1.83 -17.60
N LEU A 22 18.84 -1.23 -17.48
CA LEU A 22 17.74 -1.47 -18.41
C LEU A 22 17.67 -0.48 -19.58
N ARG A 23 18.66 0.40 -19.80
CA ARG A 23 18.58 1.55 -20.74
C ARG A 23 18.10 1.22 -22.16
N ARG A 24 18.36 0.01 -22.66
CA ARG A 24 17.90 -0.42 -24.00
C ARG A 24 16.42 -0.83 -24.03
N HIS A 25 15.85 -1.18 -22.89
CA HIS A 25 14.52 -1.76 -22.74
C HIS A 25 13.59 -0.94 -21.84
N SER A 26 14.12 -0.01 -21.03
CA SER A 26 13.35 0.81 -20.11
C SER A 26 12.34 1.70 -20.84
N ALA A 27 11.17 1.83 -20.23
CA ALA A 27 10.09 2.76 -20.56
C ALA A 27 9.76 3.71 -19.40
N GLY A 28 10.44 3.58 -18.25
CA GLY A 28 10.19 4.40 -17.07
C GLY A 28 10.21 3.62 -15.77
N LEU A 29 9.89 4.34 -14.70
CA LEU A 29 9.68 3.82 -13.35
C LEU A 29 8.26 4.14 -12.88
N ASN A 30 7.77 3.40 -11.88
CA ASN A 30 6.48 3.66 -11.24
C ASN A 30 6.63 3.80 -9.72
N CYS A 31 5.85 4.71 -9.15
CA CYS A 31 5.70 4.87 -7.71
C CYS A 31 4.53 4.04 -7.16
N GLY A 32 4.78 3.24 -6.12
CA GLY A 32 3.79 2.47 -5.39
C GLY A 32 3.68 2.90 -3.92
N ARG A 33 2.57 2.55 -3.26
CA ARG A 33 2.37 2.81 -1.83
C ARG A 33 2.54 1.55 -0.99
N TRP A 34 1.65 0.57 -1.17
CA TRP A 34 1.55 -0.59 -0.28
C TRP A 34 2.80 -1.47 -0.28
N ASP A 35 3.28 -1.91 -1.44
CA ASP A 35 4.51 -2.68 -1.53
C ASP A 35 5.74 -1.92 -1.00
N TYR A 36 5.79 -0.60 -1.23
CA TYR A 36 6.89 0.23 -0.76
C TYR A 36 6.96 0.30 0.78
N ILE A 37 5.84 0.58 1.44
CA ILE A 37 5.79 0.64 2.91
C ILE A 37 5.83 -0.75 3.55
N PHE A 38 5.35 -1.77 2.86
CA PHE A 38 5.58 -3.18 3.22
C PHE A 38 7.08 -3.50 3.21
N SER A 39 7.78 -3.15 2.14
CA SER A 39 9.22 -3.33 2.01
C SER A 39 10.01 -2.55 3.07
N TYR A 40 9.57 -1.33 3.39
CA TYR A 40 10.13 -0.53 4.49
C TYR A 40 10.10 -1.32 5.79
N ILE A 41 8.93 -1.85 6.19
CA ILE A 41 8.81 -2.61 7.44
C ILE A 41 9.63 -3.91 7.36
N LYS A 42 9.61 -4.64 6.24
CA LYS A 42 10.41 -5.87 6.10
C LYS A 42 11.91 -5.63 6.34
N LYS A 43 12.45 -4.52 5.83
CA LYS A 43 13.90 -4.25 5.91
C LYS A 43 14.32 -3.48 7.15
N LEU A 44 13.42 -2.66 7.73
CA LEU A 44 13.75 -1.75 8.82
C LEU A 44 13.00 -2.03 10.13
N GLY A 45 11.93 -2.82 10.10
CA GLY A 45 10.94 -2.94 11.18
C GLY A 45 11.44 -3.54 12.50
N ARG A 46 12.58 -4.25 12.50
CA ARG A 46 13.25 -4.69 13.73
C ARG A 46 14.01 -3.57 14.45
N HIS A 47 14.39 -2.53 13.71
CA HIS A 47 15.18 -1.46 14.28
C HIS A 47 14.27 -0.56 15.12
N PRO A 48 14.60 -0.26 16.39
CA PRO A 48 13.74 0.49 17.30
C PRO A 48 13.48 1.97 16.91
N ARG A 49 14.07 2.44 15.81
CA ARG A 49 13.87 3.80 15.30
C ARG A 49 12.80 3.84 14.22
N PHE A 50 12.46 2.71 13.62
CA PHE A 50 11.66 2.63 12.41
C PHE A 50 10.34 1.94 12.73
N LEU A 51 9.49 2.64 13.48
CA LEU A 51 8.10 2.27 13.74
C LEU A 51 7.19 3.06 12.81
N LEU A 52 6.32 2.38 12.07
CA LEU A 52 5.29 3.06 11.29
C LEU A 52 3.99 3.22 12.10
N PRO A 53 3.28 4.35 11.96
CA PRO A 53 1.91 4.48 12.41
C PRO A 53 0.98 3.64 11.52
N GLU A 54 -0.31 3.68 11.78
CA GLU A 54 -1.28 2.97 10.93
C GLU A 54 -1.15 3.35 9.45
N ARG A 55 -1.23 2.36 8.57
CA ARG A 55 -0.91 2.50 7.13
C ARG A 55 -1.75 3.56 6.42
N GLY A 56 -2.96 3.83 6.92
CA GLY A 56 -3.84 4.88 6.42
C GLY A 56 -3.22 6.27 6.51
N GLN A 57 -2.45 6.54 7.58
CA GLN A 57 -1.76 7.81 7.84
C GLN A 57 -0.45 7.94 7.05
N VAL A 58 0.13 6.82 6.59
CA VAL A 58 1.35 6.80 5.77
C VAL A 58 1.01 7.12 4.30
N THR A 59 0.56 8.34 4.04
CA THR A 59 0.15 8.82 2.70
C THR A 59 1.35 9.16 1.83
N MET A 60 1.14 9.41 0.54
CA MET A 60 2.22 9.86 -0.37
C MET A 60 2.79 11.26 -0.03
N THR A 61 2.20 11.98 0.94
CA THR A 61 2.64 13.32 1.36
C THR A 61 3.51 13.31 2.60
N VAL A 62 3.63 12.19 3.32
CA VAL A 62 4.55 12.12 4.47
C VAL A 62 6.01 12.20 3.98
N PRO A 63 6.95 12.70 4.80
CA PRO A 63 8.27 13.11 4.32
C PRO A 63 9.02 12.08 3.46
N PHE A 64 9.14 10.83 3.92
CA PHE A 64 9.90 9.82 3.17
C PHE A 64 9.21 9.36 1.88
N MET A 65 7.88 9.27 1.86
CA MET A 65 7.12 8.97 0.64
C MET A 65 7.22 10.11 -0.38
N ARG A 66 7.25 11.35 0.12
CA ARG A 66 7.45 12.54 -0.70
C ARG A 66 8.83 12.58 -1.31
N ALA A 67 9.87 12.31 -0.52
CA ALA A 67 11.25 12.20 -0.99
C ALA A 67 11.39 11.09 -2.05
N TYR A 68 10.77 9.94 -1.81
CA TYR A 68 10.71 8.82 -2.74
C TYR A 68 10.07 9.20 -4.09
N SER A 69 8.86 9.77 -4.09
CA SER A 69 8.16 10.16 -5.31
C SER A 69 8.94 11.20 -6.12
N LEU A 70 9.46 12.24 -5.47
CA LEU A 70 10.23 13.29 -6.15
C LEU A 70 11.58 12.77 -6.68
N SER A 71 12.23 11.86 -5.97
CA SER A 71 13.46 11.20 -6.43
C SER A 71 13.21 10.35 -7.67
N CYS A 72 12.08 9.63 -7.72
CA CYS A 72 11.67 8.84 -8.88
C CYS A 72 11.46 9.71 -10.12
N ILE A 73 10.70 10.81 -9.99
CA ILE A 73 10.49 11.78 -11.08
C ILE A 73 11.84 12.32 -11.56
N ARG A 74 12.68 12.78 -10.64
CA ARG A 74 14.00 13.34 -10.97
C ARG A 74 14.90 12.32 -11.68
N ALA A 75 14.95 11.07 -11.20
CA ALA A 75 15.76 10.01 -11.79
C ALA A 75 15.31 9.67 -13.22
N CYS A 76 14.00 9.51 -13.42
CA CYS A 76 13.39 9.24 -14.72
C CYS A 76 13.66 10.36 -15.73
N HIS A 77 13.35 11.60 -15.34
CA HIS A 77 13.36 12.74 -16.27
C HIS A 77 14.79 13.12 -16.67
N ARG A 78 15.78 12.99 -15.77
CA ARG A 78 17.22 13.12 -16.11
C ARG A 78 17.69 12.12 -17.17
N ARG A 79 16.96 11.02 -17.38
CA ARG A 79 17.30 9.95 -18.32
C ARG A 79 16.33 9.87 -19.50
N GLY A 80 15.40 10.81 -19.62
CA GLY A 80 14.38 10.82 -20.68
C GLY A 80 13.45 9.60 -20.61
N ALA A 81 13.10 9.17 -19.41
CA ALA A 81 12.18 8.06 -19.15
C ALA A 81 10.95 8.56 -18.38
N HIS A 82 9.83 7.83 -18.45
CA HIS A 82 8.60 8.23 -17.76
C HIS A 82 8.67 7.96 -16.25
N ALA A 83 8.08 8.83 -15.45
CA ALA A 83 7.80 8.63 -14.03
C ALA A 83 6.30 8.49 -13.79
N MET A 84 5.83 7.28 -13.51
CA MET A 84 4.42 7.00 -13.26
C MET A 84 4.05 7.19 -11.78
N GLY A 85 2.90 7.83 -11.52
CA GLY A 85 2.27 7.97 -10.21
C GLY A 85 1.60 6.68 -9.72
N GLY A 86 0.96 6.77 -8.55
CA GLY A 86 0.43 5.60 -7.84
C GLY A 86 -1.00 5.22 -8.18
N MET A 87 -1.47 4.15 -7.53
CA MET A 87 -2.82 3.61 -7.68
C MET A 87 -3.87 4.43 -6.93
N ALA A 88 -5.03 4.65 -7.55
CA ALA A 88 -6.30 4.95 -6.87
C ALA A 88 -7.22 3.73 -6.95
N ALA A 89 -7.41 3.06 -5.82
CA ALA A 89 -8.11 1.77 -5.71
C ALA A 89 -9.61 1.90 -5.39
N GLN A 90 -10.15 3.13 -5.30
CA GLN A 90 -11.51 3.39 -4.87
C GLN A 90 -12.55 2.80 -5.85
N ILE A 91 -13.54 2.11 -5.30
CA ILE A 91 -14.74 1.65 -6.01
C ILE A 91 -15.86 2.68 -5.74
N PRO A 92 -16.49 3.26 -6.77
CA PRO A 92 -17.58 4.22 -6.59
C PRO A 92 -18.71 3.67 -5.71
N ILE A 93 -19.07 4.43 -4.68
CA ILE A 93 -20.07 4.04 -3.66
C ILE A 93 -21.45 4.50 -4.14
N LYS A 94 -22.29 3.57 -4.59
CA LYS A 94 -23.59 3.90 -5.20
C LYS A 94 -24.69 4.28 -4.19
N ASN A 95 -24.58 3.79 -2.96
CA ASN A 95 -25.65 3.87 -1.97
C ASN A 95 -25.40 4.94 -0.89
N ASP A 96 -24.32 5.70 -1.01
CA ASP A 96 -23.96 6.79 -0.09
C ASP A 96 -23.24 7.89 -0.88
N GLU A 97 -24.00 8.90 -1.29
CA GLU A 97 -23.49 10.01 -2.11
C GLU A 97 -22.40 10.82 -1.39
N ALA A 98 -22.53 11.00 -0.07
CA ALA A 98 -21.60 11.79 0.71
C ALA A 98 -20.25 11.05 0.87
N ALA A 99 -20.31 9.76 1.20
CA ALA A 99 -19.10 8.92 1.25
C ALA A 99 -18.44 8.80 -0.11
N ASN A 100 -19.23 8.65 -1.19
CA ASN A 100 -18.71 8.62 -2.55
C ASN A 100 -18.00 9.92 -2.93
N ALA A 101 -18.63 11.08 -2.69
CA ALA A 101 -18.06 12.37 -2.99
C ALA A 101 -16.74 12.60 -2.22
N ALA A 102 -16.69 12.22 -0.94
CA ALA A 102 -15.48 12.30 -0.13
C ALA A 102 -14.36 11.38 -0.64
N ALA A 103 -14.69 10.17 -1.10
CA ALA A 103 -13.72 9.23 -1.68
C ALA A 103 -13.17 9.75 -3.02
N LEU A 104 -14.04 10.25 -3.91
CA LEU A 104 -13.64 10.79 -5.21
C LEU A 104 -12.82 12.08 -5.07
N GLU A 105 -13.12 12.92 -4.08
CA GLU A 105 -12.32 14.11 -3.78
C GLU A 105 -10.90 13.77 -3.32
N LYS A 106 -10.72 12.68 -2.56
CA LYS A 106 -9.38 12.18 -2.21
C LYS A 106 -8.62 11.75 -3.47
N VAL A 107 -9.27 11.01 -4.37
CA VAL A 107 -8.68 10.62 -5.66
C VAL A 107 -8.24 11.86 -6.44
N ARG A 108 -9.13 12.86 -6.58
CA ARG A 108 -8.84 14.11 -7.27
C ARG A 108 -7.59 14.79 -6.72
N LYS A 109 -7.54 15.06 -5.42
CA LYS A 109 -6.38 15.70 -4.77
C LYS A 109 -5.08 14.90 -4.92
N ASP A 110 -5.18 13.58 -4.86
CA ASP A 110 -4.03 12.70 -5.06
C ASP A 110 -3.50 12.80 -6.50
N LYS A 111 -4.38 12.81 -7.51
CA LYS A 111 -3.98 12.90 -8.92
C LYS A 111 -3.52 14.31 -9.32
N GLU A 112 -4.17 15.34 -8.79
CA GLU A 112 -3.72 16.73 -8.91
C GLU A 112 -2.29 16.87 -8.41
N ARG A 113 -1.99 16.36 -7.20
CA ARG A 113 -0.64 16.38 -6.64
C ARG A 113 0.35 15.69 -7.56
N GLU A 114 0.07 14.45 -7.97
CA GLU A 114 0.98 13.67 -8.84
C GLU A 114 1.29 14.41 -10.14
N ALA A 115 0.27 14.94 -10.82
CA ALA A 115 0.43 15.72 -12.04
C ALA A 115 1.27 16.99 -11.77
N ARG A 116 0.97 17.72 -10.69
CA ARG A 116 1.71 18.92 -10.27
C ARG A 116 3.14 18.66 -9.82
N ASP A 117 3.48 17.46 -9.38
CA ASP A 117 4.86 17.09 -9.05
C ASP A 117 5.71 16.82 -10.28
N GLY A 118 5.07 16.35 -11.35
CA GLY A 118 5.74 15.98 -12.60
C GLY A 118 5.64 14.51 -12.94
N HIS A 119 4.70 13.74 -12.37
CA HIS A 119 4.43 12.40 -12.92
C HIS A 119 3.86 12.49 -14.34
N ASP A 120 4.25 11.58 -15.22
CA ASP A 120 3.79 11.55 -16.62
C ASP A 120 2.44 10.87 -16.80
N GLY A 121 2.00 10.11 -15.81
CA GLY A 121 0.71 9.43 -15.77
C GLY A 121 0.44 8.84 -14.40
N THR A 122 -0.71 8.18 -14.24
CA THR A 122 -1.17 7.62 -12.96
C THR A 122 -1.97 6.33 -13.15
N TRP A 123 -2.27 5.62 -12.06
CA TRP A 123 -3.05 4.39 -12.07
C TRP A 123 -4.41 4.54 -11.38
N VAL A 124 -5.40 3.84 -11.93
CA VAL A 124 -6.75 3.67 -11.35
C VAL A 124 -7.17 2.19 -11.45
N ALA A 125 -7.85 1.68 -10.43
CA ALA A 125 -8.31 0.28 -10.40
C ALA A 125 -9.73 0.09 -10.97
N HIS A 126 -10.47 1.18 -11.17
CA HIS A 126 -11.87 1.13 -11.59
C HIS A 126 -12.13 2.13 -12.75
N PRO A 127 -12.86 1.74 -13.81
CA PRO A 127 -13.15 2.61 -14.97
C PRO A 127 -13.82 3.94 -14.59
N GLY A 128 -14.65 3.93 -13.54
CA GLY A 128 -15.31 5.14 -13.02
C GLY A 128 -14.37 6.22 -12.46
N LEU A 129 -13.07 5.93 -12.30
CA LEU A 129 -12.07 6.92 -11.88
C LEU A 129 -11.26 7.49 -13.05
N VAL A 130 -11.42 6.95 -14.26
CA VAL A 130 -10.62 7.35 -15.44
C VAL A 130 -10.80 8.82 -15.76
N SER A 131 -12.04 9.32 -15.79
CA SER A 131 -12.32 10.72 -16.13
C SER A 131 -11.67 11.69 -15.12
N ILE A 132 -11.77 11.39 -13.82
CA ILE A 132 -11.16 12.21 -12.76
C ILE A 132 -9.64 12.25 -12.92
N ALA A 133 -9.02 11.09 -13.17
CA ALA A 133 -7.58 11.03 -13.37
C ALA A 133 -7.14 11.79 -14.64
N MET A 134 -7.89 11.65 -15.73
CA MET A 134 -7.61 12.38 -16.98
C MET A 134 -7.77 13.89 -16.79
N GLU A 135 -8.86 14.36 -16.18
CA GLU A 135 -9.11 15.79 -15.93
C GLU A 135 -7.96 16.46 -15.15
N GLU A 136 -7.43 15.81 -14.11
CA GLU A 136 -6.32 16.38 -13.33
C GLU A 136 -4.99 16.40 -14.09
N PHE A 137 -4.72 15.38 -14.92
CA PHE A 137 -3.52 15.35 -15.76
C PHE A 137 -3.62 16.33 -16.94
N ASP A 138 -4.77 16.43 -17.60
CA ASP A 138 -5.02 17.33 -18.72
C ASP A 138 -4.85 18.80 -18.30
N GLN A 139 -5.28 19.17 -17.08
CA GLN A 139 -5.08 20.51 -16.51
C GLN A 139 -3.60 20.91 -16.42
N VAL A 140 -2.70 19.96 -16.18
CA VAL A 140 -1.26 20.22 -16.05
C VAL A 140 -0.53 20.05 -17.38
N LEU A 141 -0.87 19.01 -18.15
CA LEU A 141 -0.20 18.66 -19.40
C LEU A 141 -0.56 19.60 -20.55
N GLY A 142 -1.84 20.02 -20.64
CA GLY A 142 -2.36 20.67 -21.84
C GLY A 142 -2.23 19.74 -23.05
N ASP A 143 -1.65 20.22 -24.14
CA ASP A 143 -1.43 19.43 -25.36
C ASP A 143 -0.19 18.50 -25.28
N ARG A 144 0.58 18.53 -24.17
CA ARG A 144 1.80 17.73 -24.05
C ARG A 144 1.47 16.26 -23.76
N PRO A 145 2.15 15.29 -24.42
CA PRO A 145 1.88 13.87 -24.19
C PRO A 145 2.45 13.34 -22.86
N ASN A 146 3.34 14.09 -22.22
CA ASN A 146 4.02 13.78 -20.95
C ASN A 146 4.70 15.05 -20.43
N GLN A 147 5.44 14.97 -19.32
CA GLN A 147 6.16 16.09 -18.71
C GLN A 147 7.60 15.73 -18.33
N MET A 148 8.25 14.87 -19.13
CA MET A 148 9.64 14.42 -18.94
C MET A 148 10.68 15.56 -18.93
N GLU A 149 10.34 16.72 -19.48
CA GLU A 149 11.18 17.93 -19.44
C GLU A 149 11.22 18.60 -18.05
N LYS A 150 10.26 18.28 -17.18
CA LYS A 150 10.16 18.85 -15.84
C LYS A 150 11.01 18.05 -14.86
N ILE A 151 12.25 18.46 -14.67
CA ILE A 151 13.13 17.84 -13.66
C ILE A 151 12.95 18.59 -12.33
N PRO A 152 12.41 17.96 -11.27
CA PRO A 152 12.26 18.62 -9.98
C PRO A 152 13.63 18.99 -9.40
N ASP A 153 13.76 20.22 -8.91
CA ASP A 153 14.95 20.69 -8.19
C ASP A 153 14.91 20.20 -6.75
N VAL A 154 15.18 18.91 -6.57
CA VAL A 154 15.14 18.22 -5.29
C VAL A 154 16.47 17.54 -5.01
N HIS A 155 16.91 17.62 -3.76
CA HIS A 155 18.07 16.88 -3.26
C HIS A 155 17.61 16.00 -2.10
N CYS A 156 17.20 14.78 -2.42
CA CYS A 156 16.80 13.79 -1.42
C CYS A 156 18.03 12.98 -1.00
N THR A 157 18.27 12.92 0.31
CA THR A 157 19.32 12.13 0.92
C THR A 157 18.82 10.72 1.27
N ALA A 158 19.76 9.84 1.59
CA ALA A 158 19.43 8.50 2.11
C ALA A 158 18.60 8.56 3.41
N ALA A 159 18.82 9.57 4.24
CA ALA A 159 18.07 9.75 5.48
C ALA A 159 16.61 10.14 5.22
N ASP A 160 16.37 11.00 4.22
CA ASP A 160 15.02 11.42 3.85
C ASP A 160 14.18 10.23 3.35
N LEU A 161 14.78 9.29 2.61
CA LEU A 161 14.09 8.11 2.08
C LEU A 161 13.65 7.10 3.15
N ILE A 162 14.18 7.19 4.37
CA ILE A 162 13.89 6.24 5.47
C ILE A 162 13.32 6.90 6.71
N GLU A 163 13.08 8.22 6.68
CA GLU A 163 12.56 8.95 7.83
C GLU A 163 11.20 8.36 8.28
N PRO A 164 11.08 7.87 9.51
CA PRO A 164 9.83 7.30 9.99
C PRO A 164 8.76 8.41 10.07
N PRO A 165 7.61 8.24 9.40
CA PRO A 165 6.53 9.21 9.46
C PRO A 165 5.93 9.26 10.88
N GLN A 166 5.45 10.44 11.26
CA GLN A 166 4.71 10.62 12.49
C GLN A 166 3.25 10.18 12.31
N GLY A 167 2.63 9.71 13.40
CA GLY A 167 1.23 9.33 13.41
C GLY A 167 0.87 8.50 14.64
N THR A 168 -0.29 7.87 14.60
CA THR A 168 -0.82 7.06 15.70
C THR A 168 -1.13 5.62 15.28
N ILE A 169 -1.35 4.76 16.27
CA ILE A 169 -1.85 3.40 16.07
C ILE A 169 -3.19 3.33 16.81
N SER A 170 -4.30 3.40 16.08
CA SER A 170 -5.63 3.27 16.68
C SER A 170 -6.05 1.82 16.80
N GLU A 171 -6.97 1.51 17.72
CA GLU A 171 -7.60 0.19 17.78
C GLU A 171 -8.32 -0.12 16.46
N ALA A 172 -9.01 0.87 15.90
CA ALA A 172 -9.71 0.74 14.63
C ALA A 172 -8.76 0.39 13.47
N GLY A 173 -7.59 1.04 13.39
CA GLY A 173 -6.57 0.73 12.40
C GLY A 173 -5.99 -0.67 12.54
N LEU A 174 -5.78 -1.12 13.79
CA LEU A 174 -5.35 -2.50 14.07
C LEU A 174 -6.41 -3.53 13.63
N ARG A 175 -7.67 -3.34 14.03
CA ARG A 175 -8.79 -4.20 13.62
C ARG A 175 -8.97 -4.23 12.11
N GLN A 176 -8.84 -3.07 11.45
CA GLN A 176 -8.92 -2.98 10.00
C GLN A 176 -7.83 -3.80 9.32
N ASN A 177 -6.58 -3.75 9.80
CA ASN A 177 -5.51 -4.60 9.25
C ASN A 177 -5.79 -6.09 9.43
N ILE A 178 -6.26 -6.49 10.61
CA ILE A 178 -6.61 -7.89 10.89
C ILE A 178 -7.73 -8.35 9.94
N SER A 179 -8.82 -7.59 9.87
CA SER A 179 -9.98 -7.93 9.07
C SER A 179 -9.66 -7.97 7.56
N VAL A 180 -8.98 -6.95 7.03
CA VAL A 180 -8.59 -6.90 5.60
C VAL A 180 -7.58 -7.98 5.26
N GLY A 181 -6.57 -8.20 6.12
CA GLY A 181 -5.56 -9.24 5.91
C GLY A 181 -6.18 -10.63 5.82
N ILE A 182 -7.08 -10.98 6.75
CA ILE A 182 -7.73 -12.28 6.77
C ILE A 182 -8.71 -12.44 5.60
N GLN A 183 -9.57 -11.46 5.32
CA GLN A 183 -10.52 -11.54 4.20
C GLN A 183 -9.82 -11.66 2.85
N TYR A 184 -8.69 -10.95 2.66
CA TYR A 184 -7.92 -11.07 1.42
C TYR A 184 -7.29 -12.47 1.29
N ILE A 185 -6.69 -13.00 2.37
CA ILE A 185 -6.12 -14.36 2.35
C ILE A 185 -7.22 -15.39 2.06
N GLU A 186 -8.40 -15.26 2.66
CA GLU A 186 -9.55 -16.16 2.43
C GLU A 186 -9.96 -16.20 0.95
N ALA A 187 -10.11 -15.02 0.34
CA ALA A 187 -10.46 -14.90 -1.07
C ALA A 187 -9.36 -15.43 -1.99
N TRP A 188 -8.09 -15.17 -1.64
CA TRP A 188 -6.93 -15.65 -2.38
C TRP A 188 -6.84 -17.18 -2.37
N LEU A 189 -7.06 -17.82 -1.22
CA LEU A 189 -7.16 -19.28 -1.10
C LEU A 189 -8.35 -19.85 -1.89
N GLY A 190 -9.39 -19.04 -2.09
CA GLY A 190 -10.50 -19.34 -3.01
C GLY A 190 -10.20 -19.08 -4.49
N GLY A 191 -8.95 -18.75 -4.86
CA GLY A 191 -8.53 -18.48 -6.23
C GLY A 191 -8.80 -17.05 -6.73
N THR A 192 -9.16 -16.11 -5.83
CA THR A 192 -9.47 -14.71 -6.18
C THR A 192 -8.44 -13.75 -5.59
N GLY A 193 -7.55 -13.21 -6.43
CA GLY A 193 -6.50 -12.26 -6.01
C GLY A 193 -6.82 -10.77 -6.23
N CYS A 194 -8.05 -10.43 -6.65
CA CYS A 194 -8.50 -9.05 -6.84
C CYS A 194 -9.86 -8.91 -6.15
N VAL A 195 -9.86 -8.33 -4.95
CA VAL A 195 -10.92 -8.53 -3.95
C VAL A 195 -11.53 -7.19 -3.56
N PRO A 196 -12.84 -6.97 -3.78
CA PRO A 196 -13.50 -5.76 -3.30
C PRO A 196 -13.71 -5.84 -1.78
N LEU A 197 -12.97 -5.04 -1.01
CA LEU A 197 -13.12 -4.93 0.44
C LEU A 197 -13.33 -3.47 0.84
N TYR A 198 -14.40 -3.19 1.59
CA TYR A 198 -14.69 -1.84 2.11
C TYR A 198 -14.65 -0.71 1.05
N ASN A 199 -15.19 -0.99 -0.15
CA ASN A 199 -15.20 -0.09 -1.32
C ASN A 199 -13.80 0.22 -1.90
N LEU A 200 -12.83 -0.64 -1.66
CA LEU A 200 -11.51 -0.62 -2.29
C LEU A 200 -11.31 -1.91 -3.07
N MET A 201 -10.67 -1.82 -4.23
CA MET A 201 -10.21 -2.99 -4.97
C MET A 201 -8.83 -3.38 -4.46
N GLU A 202 -8.77 -4.42 -3.63
CA GLU A 202 -7.56 -4.83 -2.94
C GLU A 202 -6.83 -5.94 -3.69
N ASP A 203 -5.51 -5.89 -3.65
CA ASP A 203 -4.58 -6.92 -4.14
C ASP A 203 -3.69 -7.43 -3.00
N ALA A 204 -2.68 -8.25 -3.34
CA ALA A 204 -1.82 -8.90 -2.35
C ALA A 204 -1.04 -7.89 -1.51
N ALA A 205 -0.66 -6.75 -2.09
CA ALA A 205 0.11 -5.72 -1.39
C ALA A 205 -0.67 -5.17 -0.19
N THR A 206 -2.01 -5.09 -0.28
CA THR A 206 -2.87 -4.68 0.84
C THR A 206 -2.80 -5.67 1.99
N ALA A 207 -2.84 -6.97 1.72
CA ALA A 207 -2.71 -7.99 2.76
C ALA A 207 -1.29 -8.03 3.34
N GLU A 208 -0.27 -7.85 2.49
CA GLU A 208 1.13 -7.79 2.90
C GLU A 208 1.41 -6.65 3.86
N ILE A 209 0.98 -5.42 3.55
CA ILE A 209 1.13 -4.31 4.49
C ILE A 209 0.30 -4.52 5.75
N SER A 210 -0.91 -5.08 5.63
CA SER A 210 -1.78 -5.31 6.79
C SER A 210 -1.13 -6.27 7.79
N ARG A 211 -0.68 -7.45 7.35
CA ARG A 211 -0.01 -8.43 8.24
C ARG A 211 1.34 -7.93 8.72
N THR A 212 2.12 -7.26 7.88
CA THR A 212 3.48 -6.82 8.22
C THR A 212 3.47 -5.66 9.20
N GLN A 213 2.46 -4.79 9.13
CA GLN A 213 2.25 -3.73 10.12
C GLN A 213 1.82 -4.29 11.48
N VAL A 214 0.92 -5.27 11.51
CA VAL A 214 0.55 -5.96 12.75
C VAL A 214 1.75 -6.70 13.36
N TRP A 215 2.53 -7.39 12.53
CA TRP A 215 3.81 -7.99 12.92
C TRP A 215 4.74 -6.95 13.56
N GLN A 216 4.98 -5.82 12.90
CA GLN A 216 5.85 -4.78 13.44
C GLN A 216 5.37 -4.31 14.81
N TRP A 217 4.07 -4.07 14.97
CA TRP A 217 3.52 -3.59 16.22
C TRP A 217 3.58 -4.60 17.37
N VAL A 218 3.47 -5.89 17.08
CA VAL A 218 3.67 -6.95 18.08
C VAL A 218 5.12 -7.02 18.55
N HIS A 219 6.06 -6.86 17.62
CA HIS A 219 7.50 -7.07 17.85
C HIS A 219 8.26 -5.79 18.25
N HIS A 220 7.67 -4.61 18.06
CA HIS A 220 8.30 -3.34 18.41
C HIS A 220 8.01 -2.94 19.87
N PRO A 221 9.03 -2.59 20.69
CA PRO A 221 8.85 -2.30 22.11
C PRO A 221 7.94 -1.09 22.39
N ASP A 222 8.01 -0.07 21.52
CA ASP A 222 7.26 1.19 21.69
C ASP A 222 5.87 1.20 21.03
N ALA A 223 5.48 0.11 20.35
CA ALA A 223 4.18 0.05 19.68
C ALA A 223 3.04 -0.09 20.69
N LYS A 224 2.20 0.96 20.73
CA LYS A 224 1.04 1.06 21.62
C LYS A 224 -0.13 1.65 20.87
N LEU A 225 -1.32 1.20 21.23
CA LEU A 225 -2.55 1.84 20.82
C LEU A 225 -2.63 3.26 21.40
N GLU A 226 -3.46 4.12 20.82
CA GLU A 226 -3.70 5.50 21.31
C GLU A 226 -4.17 5.54 22.77
N ASP A 227 -4.86 4.50 23.24
CA ASP A 227 -5.27 4.36 24.64
C ASP A 227 -4.18 3.82 25.58
N GLY A 228 -2.97 3.60 25.05
CA GLY A 228 -1.79 3.17 25.79
C GLY A 228 -1.61 1.66 25.93
N ARG A 229 -2.55 0.83 25.46
CA ARG A 229 -2.38 -0.64 25.46
C ARG A 229 -1.22 -1.04 24.56
N ARG A 230 -0.31 -1.86 25.08
CA ARG A 230 0.74 -2.49 24.27
C ARG A 230 0.12 -3.49 23.31
N ILE A 231 0.61 -3.51 22.08
CA ILE A 231 0.14 -4.46 21.07
C ILE A 231 0.90 -5.78 21.27
N THR A 232 0.17 -6.84 21.60
CA THR A 232 0.71 -8.19 21.87
C THR A 232 0.00 -9.21 20.99
N LEU A 233 0.60 -10.39 20.81
CA LEU A 233 -0.08 -11.50 20.11
C LEU A 233 -1.42 -11.88 20.76
N GLU A 234 -1.51 -11.81 22.08
CA GLU A 234 -2.76 -12.07 22.80
C GLU A 234 -3.85 -11.05 22.41
N LEU A 235 -3.51 -9.76 22.36
CA LEU A 235 -4.43 -8.70 21.94
C LEU A 235 -4.85 -8.88 20.47
N VAL A 236 -3.90 -9.16 19.58
CA VAL A 236 -4.17 -9.40 18.15
C VAL A 236 -5.09 -10.60 17.96
N ARG A 237 -4.84 -11.72 18.67
CA ARG A 237 -5.70 -12.91 18.62
C ARG A 237 -7.09 -12.65 19.18
N ALA A 238 -7.22 -11.83 20.22
CA ALA A 238 -8.52 -11.42 20.75
C ALA A 238 -9.31 -10.61 19.72
N PHE A 239 -8.69 -9.57 19.14
CA PHE A 239 -9.31 -8.77 18.10
C PHE A 239 -9.61 -9.58 16.84
N SER A 240 -8.75 -10.53 16.46
CA SER A 240 -9.01 -11.44 15.34
C SER A 240 -10.29 -12.25 15.55
N ARG A 241 -10.50 -12.84 16.73
CA ARG A 241 -11.76 -13.55 17.04
C ARG A 241 -12.97 -12.63 16.94
N GLU A 242 -12.90 -11.44 17.54
CA GLU A 242 -14.00 -10.48 17.53
C GLU A 242 -14.33 -9.98 16.10
N GLU A 243 -13.33 -9.71 15.27
CA GLU A 243 -13.56 -9.35 13.87
C GLU A 243 -14.13 -10.53 13.06
N MET A 244 -13.72 -11.77 13.34
CA MET A 244 -14.28 -12.95 12.69
C MET A 244 -15.74 -13.20 13.09
N ASP A 245 -16.08 -13.04 14.37
CA ASP A 245 -17.46 -13.15 14.86
C ASP A 245 -18.36 -12.10 14.19
N LYS A 246 -17.86 -10.87 14.06
CA LYS A 246 -18.54 -9.79 13.35
C LYS A 246 -18.75 -10.14 11.87
N LEU A 247 -17.70 -10.59 11.17
CA LEU A 247 -17.80 -10.98 9.76
C LEU A 247 -18.75 -12.16 9.55
N ALA A 248 -18.76 -13.16 10.44
CA ALA A 248 -19.71 -14.27 10.38
C ALA A 248 -21.17 -13.77 10.48
N GLY A 249 -21.43 -12.74 11.31
CA GLY A 249 -22.72 -12.08 11.40
C GLY A 249 -23.11 -11.30 10.13
N GLU A 250 -22.15 -10.61 9.50
CA GLU A 250 -22.37 -9.81 8.28
C GLU A 250 -22.55 -10.68 7.02
N LEU A 251 -21.76 -11.74 6.87
CA LEU A 251 -21.76 -12.63 5.71
C LEU A 251 -22.81 -13.75 5.80
N GLY A 252 -23.22 -14.11 7.02
CA GLY A 252 -24.06 -15.25 7.32
C GLY A 252 -23.27 -16.57 7.40
N ALA A 253 -23.75 -17.48 8.25
CA ALA A 253 -23.07 -18.74 8.58
C ALA A 253 -22.69 -19.56 7.35
N ALA A 254 -23.57 -19.67 6.34
CA ALA A 254 -23.30 -20.46 5.14
C ALA A 254 -22.09 -19.96 4.33
N ARG A 255 -21.90 -18.63 4.19
CA ARG A 255 -20.73 -18.06 3.47
C ARG A 255 -19.46 -18.18 4.30
N PHE A 256 -19.59 -17.99 5.62
CA PHE A 256 -18.44 -18.02 6.52
C PHE A 256 -17.90 -19.45 6.69
N GLU A 257 -18.76 -20.42 7.01
CA GLU A 257 -18.39 -21.84 7.19
C GLU A 257 -18.00 -22.52 5.87
N GLY A 258 -18.60 -22.10 4.75
CA GLY A 258 -18.25 -22.61 3.42
C GLY A 258 -17.01 -21.96 2.79
N GLY A 259 -16.43 -20.94 3.44
CA GLY A 259 -15.23 -20.24 2.97
C GLY A 259 -13.94 -20.76 3.60
N ASN A 260 -12.80 -20.19 3.21
CA ASN A 260 -11.48 -20.56 3.73
C ASN A 260 -11.08 -19.74 4.97
N PHE A 261 -12.04 -19.27 5.77
CA PHE A 261 -11.77 -18.33 6.88
C PHE A 261 -10.90 -18.96 7.97
N ALA A 262 -11.11 -20.24 8.30
CA ALA A 262 -10.30 -20.92 9.31
C ALA A 262 -8.82 -20.97 8.89
N ASP A 263 -8.54 -21.37 7.66
CA ASP A 263 -7.19 -21.42 7.11
C ASP A 263 -6.57 -20.03 7.00
N ALA A 264 -7.36 -19.03 6.61
CA ALA A 264 -6.91 -17.65 6.51
C ALA A 264 -6.53 -17.04 7.87
N VAL A 265 -7.30 -17.34 8.93
CA VAL A 265 -6.99 -16.91 10.31
C VAL A 265 -5.71 -17.59 10.80
N GLU A 266 -5.57 -18.90 10.61
CA GLU A 266 -4.37 -19.65 11.00
C GLU A 266 -3.11 -19.10 10.30
N MET A 267 -3.22 -18.86 9.00
CA MET A 267 -2.13 -18.32 8.19
C MET A 267 -1.76 -16.90 8.64
N PHE A 268 -2.74 -16.03 8.85
CA PHE A 268 -2.50 -14.67 9.35
C PHE A 268 -1.81 -14.68 10.72
N ASP A 269 -2.28 -15.52 11.66
CA ASP A 269 -1.65 -15.67 12.98
C ASP A 269 -0.21 -16.13 12.87
N THR A 270 0.06 -17.14 12.04
CA THR A 270 1.41 -17.67 11.80
C THR A 270 2.36 -16.59 11.28
N LEU A 271 1.93 -15.82 10.28
CA LEU A 271 2.72 -14.75 9.68
C LEU A 271 3.00 -13.60 10.65
N VAL A 272 2.07 -13.26 11.53
CA VAL A 272 2.22 -12.20 12.53
C VAL A 272 3.04 -12.66 13.74
N ALA A 273 2.92 -13.92 14.13
CA ALA A 273 3.63 -14.50 15.27
C ALA A 273 5.10 -14.84 14.98
N ALA A 274 5.49 -14.95 13.71
CA ALA A 274 6.85 -15.29 13.31
C ALA A 274 7.91 -14.32 13.89
N ASP A 275 9.05 -14.86 14.31
CA ASP A 275 10.16 -14.07 14.85
C ASP A 275 10.75 -13.11 13.82
N GLU A 276 10.74 -13.51 12.54
CA GLU A 276 11.15 -12.71 11.39
C GLU A 276 9.97 -12.48 10.46
N PRO A 277 9.86 -11.31 9.82
CA PRO A 277 8.76 -11.05 8.91
C PRO A 277 8.96 -11.92 7.67
N ALA A 278 7.98 -12.77 7.34
CA ALA A 278 8.00 -13.56 6.11
C ALA A 278 8.24 -12.65 4.90
N GLU A 279 8.99 -13.13 3.89
CA GLU A 279 9.30 -12.31 2.72
C GLU A 279 8.04 -12.01 1.90
N PHE A 280 7.16 -12.98 1.69
CA PHE A 280 5.86 -12.79 1.05
C PHE A 280 4.86 -13.81 1.59
N LEU A 281 3.64 -13.38 1.91
CA LEU A 281 2.54 -14.26 2.29
C LEU A 281 2.17 -15.22 1.17
N THR A 282 2.40 -14.83 -0.09
CA THR A 282 2.04 -15.63 -1.25
C THR A 282 2.81 -16.94 -1.34
N LEU A 283 4.00 -17.03 -0.73
CA LEU A 283 4.78 -18.29 -0.69
C LEU A 283 4.03 -19.36 0.12
N ASP A 284 3.59 -19.00 1.33
CA ASP A 284 2.84 -19.91 2.20
C ASP A 284 1.44 -20.19 1.64
N ALA A 285 0.83 -19.18 1.02
CA ALA A 285 -0.51 -19.31 0.47
C ALA A 285 -0.50 -20.25 -0.74
N TYR A 286 0.54 -20.19 -1.57
CA TYR A 286 0.67 -21.02 -2.78
C TYR A 286 0.70 -22.51 -2.49
N GLU A 287 1.30 -22.93 -1.38
CA GLU A 287 1.27 -24.33 -0.91
C GLU A 287 -0.14 -24.80 -0.51
N ARG A 288 -1.07 -23.86 -0.31
CA ARG A 288 -2.47 -24.11 0.07
C ARG A 288 -3.44 -23.91 -1.10
N LEU A 289 -2.95 -23.54 -2.29
CA LEU A 289 -3.78 -23.54 -3.51
C LEU A 289 -3.93 -24.97 -4.01
N ASN A 290 -5.19 -25.39 -4.20
CA ASN A 290 -5.52 -26.65 -4.89
C ASN A 290 -5.29 -26.55 -6.40
#